data_AF-A0A151JNW8-F1
#
_entry.id   AF-A0A151JNW8-F1
#
_cell.length_a   1.000
_cell.length_b   1.000
_cell.length_c   1.000
_cell.angle_alpha   90.00
_cell.angle_beta   90.00
_cell.angle_gamma   90.00
#
_symmetry.space_group_name_H-M   'P 1'
#
loop_
_entity.id
_entity.type
_entity.pdbx_description
1 polymer ?
#
loop_
_entity_poly.entity_id
_entity_poly.type
_entity_poly.pdbx_seq_one_letter_code
_entity_poly.pdbx_strand_id
1 'polypeptide(L)'
;DYDLIPQELLKCISCNCESGCNNQRCGCRKHGLKCTNLCSNCHENCSNKDKETFEEMSDSEEIIYEEPATNRDVEFEDPEDVADYEDTSELESSIDEEEVYDRN
;
A
#
# COMPACT_ATOMS: atom_id res chain seq x y z
N ASP A 1 1.97 21.40 -17.18
CA ASP A 1 2.39 21.03 -15.82
C ASP A 1 1.39 21.50 -14.79
N TYR A 2 0.61 20.56 -14.25
CA TYR A 2 -0.10 20.77 -12.99
C TYR A 2 0.63 19.92 -11.96
N ASP A 3 1.30 20.56 -11.01
CA ASP A 3 1.83 19.85 -9.85
C ASP A 3 0.66 19.21 -9.11
N LEU A 4 0.72 17.88 -8.93
CA LEU A 4 -0.30 17.11 -8.22
C LEU A 4 -0.36 17.44 -6.72
N ILE A 5 0.67 18.09 -6.19
CA ILE A 5 0.82 18.44 -4.78
C ILE A 5 1.03 19.94 -4.64
N PRO A 6 0.22 20.63 -3.79
CA PRO A 6 0.44 22.04 -3.50
C PRO A 6 1.83 22.30 -2.91
N GLN A 7 2.53 23.29 -3.47
CA GLN A 7 3.89 23.66 -3.04
C GLN A 7 3.91 24.15 -1.58
N GLU A 8 2.82 24.72 -1.10
CA GLU A 8 2.63 25.14 0.29
C GLU A 8 2.69 23.94 1.24
N LEU A 9 2.07 22.82 0.84
CA LEU A 9 2.10 21.60 1.65
C LEU A 9 3.52 21.05 1.73
N LEU A 10 4.24 21.01 0.61
CA LEU A 10 5.64 20.57 0.56
C LEU A 10 6.53 21.41 1.48
N LYS A 11 6.32 22.72 1.55
CA LYS A 11 7.05 23.62 2.47
C LYS A 11 6.75 23.37 3.94
N CYS A 12 5.56 22.86 4.27
CA CYS A 12 5.20 22.53 5.65
C CYS A 12 5.80 21.18 6.08
N ILE A 13 5.80 20.19 5.18
CA ILE A 13 6.21 18.81 5.49
C ILE A 13 7.70 18.53 5.24
N SER A 14 8.45 19.49 4.69
CA SER A 14 9.90 19.37 4.46
C SER A 14 10.67 20.54 5.07
N CYS A 15 11.93 20.31 5.42
CA CYS A 15 12.87 21.34 5.82
C CYS A 15 14.25 21.10 5.21
N ASN A 16 15.02 22.17 5.13
CA ASN A 16 16.38 22.20 4.60
C ASN A 16 17.42 22.45 5.71
N CYS A 17 17.12 22.06 6.95
CA CYS A 17 18.00 22.30 8.09
C CYS A 17 19.34 21.56 7.96
N GLU A 18 20.46 22.28 8.00
CA GLU A 18 21.80 21.68 7.98
C GLU A 18 22.37 21.46 9.38
N SER A 19 22.04 22.35 10.33
CA SER A 19 22.56 22.33 11.71
C SER A 19 21.67 21.58 12.71
N GLY A 20 20.65 20.88 12.23
CA GLY A 20 19.68 20.13 13.03
C GLY A 20 18.34 20.85 13.24
N CYS A 21 17.36 20.12 13.79
CA CYS A 21 15.95 20.55 13.87
C CYS A 21 15.47 20.84 15.31
N ASN A 22 16.33 21.44 16.13
CA ASN A 22 16.07 21.65 17.56
C ASN A 22 15.31 22.95 17.87
N ASN A 23 15.16 23.86 16.91
CA ASN A 23 14.55 25.18 17.11
C ASN A 23 13.53 25.52 16.02
N GLN A 24 12.86 26.67 16.16
CA GLN A 24 11.83 27.14 15.23
C GLN A 24 12.35 27.60 13.86
N ARG A 25 13.63 27.39 13.54
CA ARG A 25 14.15 27.53 12.18
C ARG A 25 13.84 26.32 11.31
N CYS A 26 13.54 25.17 11.92
CA CYS A 26 13.01 24.03 11.20
C CYS A 26 11.57 24.31 10.73
N GLY A 27 11.35 24.26 9.41
CA GLY A 27 10.03 24.46 8.80
C GLY A 27 8.97 23.53 9.37
N CYS A 28 9.28 22.24 9.49
CA CYS A 28 8.38 21.25 10.08
C CYS A 28 8.00 21.64 11.51
N ARG A 29 9.00 21.88 12.38
CA ARG A 29 8.77 22.24 13.80
C ARG A 29 7.98 23.54 13.93
N LYS A 30 8.25 24.53 13.08
CA LYS A 30 7.54 25.81 13.04
C LYS A 30 6.04 25.63 12.78
N HIS A 31 5.67 24.63 11.99
CA HIS A 31 4.28 24.26 11.72
C HIS A 31 3.75 23.17 12.66
N GLY A 32 4.49 22.84 13.73
CA GLY A 32 4.09 21.83 14.71
C GLY A 32 4.27 20.38 14.25
N LEU A 33 4.98 20.15 13.14
CA LEU A 33 5.21 18.83 12.55
C LEU A 33 6.56 18.26 12.95
N LYS A 34 6.63 16.92 12.98
CA LYS A 34 7.87 16.17 13.09
C LYS A 34 8.55 16.09 11.73
N CYS A 35 9.88 16.04 11.73
CA CYS A 35 10.61 15.83 10.49
C CYS A 35 10.40 14.40 10.03
N THR A 36 10.08 14.25 8.74
CA THR A 36 10.02 12.96 8.05
C THR A 36 11.27 12.78 7.19
N ASN A 37 11.38 11.63 6.51
CA ASN A 37 12.46 11.34 5.57
C ASN A 37 12.43 12.25 4.31
N LEU A 38 11.39 13.07 4.12
CA LEU A 38 11.33 14.08 3.06
C LEU A 38 12.33 15.23 3.28
N CYS A 39 12.75 15.44 4.53
CA CYS A 39 13.71 16.48 4.88
C CYS A 39 15.11 16.06 4.43
N SER A 40 15.62 16.68 3.36
CA SER A 40 16.84 16.26 2.65
C SER A 40 18.07 16.06 3.53
N ASN A 41 18.19 16.84 4.61
CA ASN A 41 19.34 16.85 5.51
C ASN A 41 19.06 16.19 6.87
N CYS A 42 17.84 15.72 7.10
CA CYS A 42 17.46 15.06 8.34
C CYS A 42 17.70 13.56 8.23
N HIS A 43 18.89 13.13 8.66
CA HIS A 43 19.19 11.70 8.84
C HIS A 43 18.98 11.30 10.32
N GLU A 44 19.80 10.38 10.81
CA GLU A 44 19.73 9.82 12.16
C GLU A 44 19.78 10.87 13.28
N ASN A 45 20.53 11.96 13.08
CA ASN A 45 20.76 13.00 14.07
C ASN A 45 19.68 14.10 14.10
N CYS A 46 18.56 13.91 13.39
CA CYS A 46 17.47 14.88 13.42
C CYS A 46 16.81 14.91 14.80
N SER A 47 16.94 16.03 15.52
CA SER A 47 16.32 16.22 16.84
C SER A 47 14.80 16.44 16.81
N ASN A 48 14.18 16.44 15.62
CA ASN A 48 12.73 16.58 15.43
C ASN A 48 12.10 15.38 14.71
N LYS A 49 12.82 14.27 14.51
CA LYS A 49 12.21 13.03 14.02
C LYS A 49 11.39 12.37 15.13
N ASP A 50 10.40 11.57 14.75
CA ASP A 50 9.75 10.69 15.71
C ASP A 50 10.71 9.57 16.12
N LYS A 51 10.63 9.21 17.40
CA LYS A 51 11.30 8.00 17.89
C LYS A 51 10.32 6.88 17.60
N GLU A 52 10.64 6.02 16.64
CA GLU A 52 9.84 4.82 16.42
C GLU A 52 9.87 3.98 17.71
N THR A 53 8.75 3.96 18.40
CA THR A 53 8.49 3.00 19.47
C THR A 53 7.78 1.83 18.81
N PHE A 54 8.55 0.79 18.46
CA PHE A 54 7.94 -0.50 18.15
C PHE A 54 7.43 -1.08 19.47
N GLU A 55 6.13 -0.98 19.69
CA GLU A 55 5.48 -1.79 20.71
C GLU A 55 5.35 -3.19 20.11
N GLU A 56 6.06 -4.17 20.70
CA GLU A 56 5.93 -5.57 20.34
C GLU A 56 4.48 -6.01 20.63
N MET A 57 3.65 -6.08 19.59
CA MET A 57 2.32 -6.65 19.71
C MET A 57 2.48 -8.15 19.93
N SER A 58 2.14 -8.61 21.14
CA SER A 58 2.15 -10.03 21.47
C SER A 58 0.94 -10.69 20.81
N ASP A 59 1.20 -11.47 19.75
CA ASP A 59 0.22 -12.22 18.96
C ASP A 59 -0.33 -13.46 19.73
N SER A 60 -0.67 -13.28 21.00
CA SER A 60 -1.08 -14.36 21.90
C SER A 60 -2.59 -14.65 21.90
N GLU A 61 -3.34 -14.10 20.95
CA GLU A 61 -4.78 -14.36 20.84
C GLU A 61 -5.04 -15.66 20.07
N GLU A 62 -5.56 -16.66 20.79
CA GLU A 62 -5.94 -17.95 20.22
C GLU A 62 -7.27 -17.80 19.44
N ILE A 63 -7.23 -18.05 18.13
CA ILE A 63 -8.41 -18.02 17.26
C ILE A 63 -9.29 -19.24 17.61
N ILE A 64 -10.42 -19.03 18.30
CA ILE A 64 -11.42 -20.07 18.57
C ILE A 64 -12.22 -20.31 17.28
N TYR A 65 -11.95 -21.43 16.61
CA TYR A 65 -12.80 -21.90 15.51
C TYR A 65 -14.04 -22.57 16.11
N GLU A 66 -15.19 -21.88 16.11
CA GLU A 66 -16.47 -22.53 16.33
C GLU A 66 -16.88 -23.27 15.04
N GLU A 67 -16.97 -24.61 15.11
CA GLU A 67 -17.49 -25.38 13.99
C GLU A 67 -18.97 -25.01 13.75
N PRO A 68 -19.37 -24.64 12.51
CA PRO A 68 -20.76 -24.37 12.21
C PRO A 68 -21.58 -25.66 12.33
N ALA A 69 -22.65 -25.64 13.13
CA ALA A 69 -23.55 -26.78 13.29
C ALA A 69 -24.19 -27.17 11.94
N THR A 70 -23.70 -28.23 11.31
CA THR A 70 -24.29 -28.81 10.11
C THR A 70 -25.46 -29.70 10.49
N ASN A 71 -26.68 -29.12 10.55
CA ASN A 71 -27.91 -29.89 10.48
C ASN A 71 -28.73 -29.44 9.27
N ARG A 72 -28.43 -30.05 8.13
CA ARG A 72 -29.35 -30.19 7.01
C ARG A 72 -29.12 -31.57 6.42
N ASP A 73 -30.03 -32.48 6.68
CA ASP A 73 -30.24 -33.65 5.84
C ASP A 73 -30.66 -33.12 4.45
N VAL A 74 -29.72 -33.02 3.52
CA VAL A 74 -30.01 -32.73 2.12
C VAL A 74 -30.01 -34.06 1.39
N GLU A 75 -31.20 -34.54 1.05
CA GLU A 75 -31.40 -35.73 0.22
C GLU A 75 -30.91 -35.41 -1.19
N PHE A 76 -29.88 -36.12 -1.65
CA PHE A 76 -29.20 -35.88 -2.93
C PHE A 76 -29.90 -36.68 -4.02
N GLU A 77 -30.48 -36.01 -5.01
CA GLU A 77 -30.89 -36.66 -6.26
C GLU A 77 -29.65 -36.87 -7.16
N ASP A 78 -29.58 -38.06 -7.75
CA ASP A 78 -28.46 -38.63 -8.50
C ASP A 78 -28.15 -37.87 -9.81
N PRO A 79 -26.95 -37.31 -10.00
CA PRO A 79 -26.57 -36.65 -11.25
C PRO A 79 -25.92 -37.65 -12.22
N GLU A 80 -26.70 -38.57 -12.78
CA GLU A 80 -26.31 -39.24 -14.03
C GLU A 80 -26.51 -38.25 -15.20
N ASP A 81 -25.49 -37.43 -15.48
CA ASP A 81 -25.15 -36.95 -16.84
C ASP A 81 -23.94 -36.00 -16.76
N VAL A 82 -22.73 -36.56 -16.64
CA VAL A 82 -21.48 -35.83 -16.93
C VAL A 82 -20.97 -36.25 -18.30
N ALA A 83 -21.29 -35.45 -19.32
CA ALA A 83 -20.70 -35.58 -20.65
C ALA A 83 -19.21 -35.23 -20.58
N ASP A 84 -18.41 -36.12 -21.19
CA ASP A 84 -16.96 -36.10 -21.32
C ASP A 84 -16.43 -34.79 -21.92
N TYR A 85 -15.35 -34.26 -21.35
CA TYR A 85 -14.74 -32.99 -21.72
C TYR A 85 -13.73 -33.22 -22.85
N GLU A 86 -13.84 -32.48 -23.95
CA GLU A 86 -12.78 -32.42 -24.96
C GLU A 86 -11.69 -31.46 -24.49
N ASP A 87 -10.49 -32.02 -24.32
CA ASP A 87 -9.22 -31.38 -23.99
C ASP A 87 -8.74 -30.49 -25.16
N THR A 88 -8.86 -29.17 -25.01
CA THR A 88 -8.11 -28.22 -25.86
C THR A 88 -6.93 -27.68 -25.06
N SER A 89 -5.90 -28.50 -24.95
CA SER A 89 -4.56 -28.07 -24.61
C SER A 89 -3.98 -27.21 -25.74
N GLU A 90 -3.18 -26.21 -25.32
CA GLU A 90 -2.18 -25.45 -26.09
C GLU A 90 -2.46 -23.96 -26.42
N LEU A 91 -2.10 -23.12 -25.43
CA LEU A 91 -1.14 -22.01 -25.52
C LEU A 91 -1.58 -20.62 -26.05
N GLU A 92 -1.50 -19.65 -25.14
CA GLU A 92 -1.42 -18.21 -25.33
C GLU A 92 -0.22 -17.77 -26.20
N SER A 93 -0.42 -16.74 -27.03
CA SER A 93 0.48 -15.60 -27.30
C SER A 93 -0.13 -14.79 -28.46
N SER A 94 -0.06 -13.47 -28.60
CA SER A 94 0.45 -12.35 -27.81
C SER A 94 -0.19 -11.09 -28.44
N ILE A 95 -0.52 -10.12 -27.60
CA ILE A 95 -1.06 -8.80 -27.96
C ILE A 95 0.00 -8.00 -28.72
N ASP A 96 -0.34 -7.43 -29.88
CA ASP A 96 0.36 -6.29 -30.49
C ASP A 96 -0.60 -5.55 -31.46
N GLU A 97 -1.26 -4.48 -31.01
CA GLU A 97 -1.79 -3.44 -31.89
C GLU A 97 -1.59 -2.06 -31.24
N GLU A 98 -0.42 -1.47 -31.47
CA GLU A 98 -0.19 -0.02 -31.39
C GLU A 98 -0.70 0.66 -32.67
N GLU A 99 -1.26 1.86 -32.50
CA GLU A 99 -1.92 2.69 -33.50
C GLU A 99 -1.04 3.29 -34.62
N VAL A 100 -1.75 3.91 -35.58
CA VAL A 100 -1.48 5.19 -36.29
C VAL A 100 -1.10 5.06 -37.78
N TYR A 101 -1.96 5.54 -38.70
CA TYR A 101 -1.77 6.79 -39.46
C TYR A 101 -2.88 7.02 -40.51
N ASP A 102 -3.69 8.05 -40.26
CA ASP A 102 -4.36 8.88 -41.27
C ASP A 102 -3.30 9.51 -42.19
N ARG A 103 -3.30 9.15 -43.48
CA ARG A 103 -2.86 10.02 -44.58
C ARG A 103 -3.36 9.49 -45.93
N ASN A 104 -4.37 10.15 -46.49
CA ASN A 104 -4.39 10.65 -47.88
C ASN A 104 -5.63 11.51 -48.12
#